data_AF-A0A921BF77-F1
#
_entry.id   AF-A0A921BF77-F1
#
_cell.length_a   1.000
_cell.length_b   1.000
_cell.length_c   1.000
_cell.angle_alpha   90.00
_cell.angle_beta   90.00
_cell.angle_gamma   90.00
#
_symmetry.space_group_name_H-M   'P 1'
#
loop_
_entity.id
_entity.type
_entity.pdbx_description
1 polymer ?
#
loop_
_entity_poly.entity_id
_entity_poly.type
_entity_poly.pdbx_seq_one_letter_code
_entity_poly.pdbx_strand_id
1 'polypeptide(L)'
;MESDLDVTYATIMQEIVATGVAPHYAELAPRLGISPNEALNRIESILAVTPGWMHPGTDYIASFPPFNNQPTAYRITVRGEQRWFAQCGFEALACSWMFPGEIVDIKPHVY
;
A
#
# COMPACT_ATOMS: atom_id res chain seq x y z
N MET A 1 23.61 -4.05 -0.79
CA MET A 1 22.73 -5.21 -0.61
C MET A 1 21.47 -4.65 0.00
N GLU A 2 20.35 -4.77 -0.69
CA GLU A 2 19.05 -4.28 -0.23
C GLU A 2 18.61 -5.14 0.97
N SER A 3 18.01 -4.53 2.00
CA SER A 3 17.59 -5.28 3.18
C SER A 3 16.34 -6.11 2.88
N ASP A 4 16.13 -7.16 3.67
CA ASP A 4 14.92 -7.99 3.61
C ASP A 4 13.62 -7.18 3.75
N LEU A 5 13.67 -6.08 4.52
CA LEU A 5 12.54 -5.17 4.70
C LEU A 5 12.31 -4.28 3.49
N ASP A 6 13.38 -3.81 2.83
CA ASP A 6 13.26 -3.00 1.61
C ASP A 6 12.62 -3.83 0.48
N VAL A 7 13.05 -5.09 0.29
CA VAL A 7 12.45 -6.01 -0.69
C VAL A 7 10.97 -6.27 -0.37
N THR A 8 10.64 -6.47 0.90
CA THR A 8 9.26 -6.68 1.36
C THR A 8 8.41 -5.44 1.10
N TYR A 9 8.91 -4.25 1.46
CA TYR A 9 8.25 -2.97 1.23
C TYR A 9 7.97 -2.75 -0.26
N ALA A 10 8.99 -2.94 -1.11
CA ALA A 10 8.87 -2.79 -2.55
C ALA A 10 7.83 -3.76 -3.13
N THR A 11 7.80 -5.01 -2.66
CA THR A 11 6.84 -6.03 -3.12
C THR A 11 5.41 -5.65 -2.74
N ILE A 12 5.16 -5.23 -1.50
CA ILE A 12 3.84 -4.75 -1.05
C ILE A 12 3.41 -3.55 -1.90
N MET A 13 4.32 -2.60 -2.10
CA MET A 13 4.02 -1.39 -2.86
C MET A 13 3.68 -1.69 -4.32
N GLN A 14 4.43 -2.60 -4.96
CA GLN A 14 4.14 -3.07 -6.33
C GLN A 14 2.77 -3.74 -6.42
N GLU A 15 2.40 -4.57 -5.45
CA GLU A 15 1.07 -5.20 -5.40
C GLU A 15 -0.05 -4.19 -5.23
N ILE A 16 0.12 -3.19 -4.36
CA ILE A 16 -0.85 -2.10 -4.21
C ILE A 16 -1.00 -1.36 -5.54
N VAL A 17 0.10 -0.96 -6.19
CA VAL A 17 0.06 -0.26 -7.49
C VAL A 17 -0.59 -1.10 -8.58
N ALA A 18 -0.36 -2.42 -8.61
CA ALA A 18 -0.94 -3.30 -9.61
C ALA A 18 -2.43 -3.57 -9.39
N THR A 19 -2.86 -3.75 -8.14
CA THR A 19 -4.18 -4.31 -7.82
C THR A 19 -5.15 -3.32 -7.17
N GLY A 20 -4.63 -2.25 -6.56
CA GLY A 20 -5.41 -1.35 -5.71
C GLY A 20 -5.42 -1.74 -4.23
N VAL A 21 -4.92 -2.92 -3.89
CA VAL A 21 -5.10 -3.53 -2.56
C VAL A 21 -3.76 -4.00 -2.00
N ALA A 22 -3.53 -3.77 -0.71
CA ALA A 22 -2.35 -4.32 -0.03
C ALA A 22 -2.53 -5.85 0.17
N PRO A 23 -1.52 -6.67 -0.15
CA PRO A 23 -1.62 -8.12 -0.01
C PRO A 23 -1.72 -8.53 1.46
N HIS A 24 -2.45 -9.60 1.73
CA HIS A 24 -2.40 -10.26 3.03
C HIS A 24 -1.04 -10.99 3.20
N TYR A 25 -0.56 -11.17 4.44
CA TYR A 25 0.75 -11.77 4.68
C TYR A 25 0.90 -13.18 4.05
N ALA A 26 -0.18 -13.96 4.03
CA ALA A 26 -0.22 -15.29 3.41
C ALA A 26 -0.11 -15.25 1.88
N GLU A 27 -0.54 -14.16 1.26
CA GLU A 27 -0.39 -13.92 -0.18
C GLU A 27 0.99 -13.36 -0.52
N LEU A 28 1.56 -12.56 0.38
CA LEU A 28 2.91 -12.00 0.24
C LEU A 28 4.01 -13.06 0.37
N ALA A 29 3.84 -14.01 1.29
CA ALA A 29 4.81 -15.07 1.57
C ALA A 29 5.31 -15.85 0.34
N PRO A 30 4.43 -16.42 -0.54
CA PRO A 30 4.89 -17.12 -1.74
C PRO A 30 5.58 -16.21 -2.75
N ARG A 31 5.25 -14.91 -2.79
CA ARG A 31 5.91 -13.93 -3.68
C ARG A 31 7.36 -13.66 -3.26
N LEU A 32 7.62 -13.71 -1.95
CA LEU A 32 8.94 -13.53 -1.36
C LEU A 32 9.71 -14.84 -1.17
N GLY A 33 9.08 -16.00 -1.39
CA GLY A 33 9.70 -17.31 -1.15
C GLY A 33 9.96 -17.61 0.34
N ILE A 34 9.15 -17.03 1.23
CA ILE A 34 9.30 -17.14 2.69
C ILE A 34 8.06 -17.77 3.35
N SER A 35 8.12 -18.03 4.66
CA SER A 35 6.96 -18.50 5.41
C SER A 35 5.94 -17.37 5.67
N PRO A 36 4.65 -17.68 5.86
CA PRO A 36 3.65 -16.67 6.24
C PRO A 36 4.01 -15.90 7.52
N ASN A 37 4.53 -16.56 8.55
CA ASN A 37 4.94 -15.90 9.78
C ASN A 37 6.12 -14.92 9.56
N GLU A 38 7.08 -15.30 8.72
CA GLU A 38 8.17 -14.40 8.33
C GLU A 38 7.62 -13.17 7.60
N ALA A 39 6.68 -13.36 6.67
CA ALA A 39 6.05 -12.25 5.95
C ALA A 39 5.30 -11.30 6.90
N LEU A 40 4.53 -11.84 7.85
CA LEU A 40 3.81 -11.06 8.86
C LEU A 40 4.79 -10.26 9.74
N ASN A 41 5.85 -10.89 10.25
CA ASN A 41 6.86 -10.21 11.07
C ASN A 41 7.54 -9.05 10.31
N ARG A 42 7.80 -9.23 9.01
CA ARG A 42 8.38 -8.17 8.16
C ARG A 42 7.40 -7.03 7.94
N ILE A 43 6.11 -7.33 7.70
CA ILE A 43 5.05 -6.32 7.63
C ILE A 43 5.00 -5.52 8.93
N GLU A 44 4.92 -6.18 10.08
CA GLU A 44 4.89 -5.51 11.39
C GLU A 44 6.13 -4.63 11.62
N SER A 45 7.31 -5.12 11.24
CA SER A 45 8.57 -4.37 11.35
C SER A 45 8.58 -3.11 10.47
N ILE A 46 8.04 -3.19 9.25
CA ILE A 46 7.90 -2.03 8.35
C ILE A 46 6.90 -1.03 8.93
N LEU A 47 5.76 -1.50 9.43
CA LEU A 47 4.73 -0.63 9.99
C LEU A 47 5.18 0.03 11.31
N ALA A 48 6.10 -0.58 12.04
CA ALA A 48 6.69 0.03 13.24
C ALA A 48 7.56 1.26 12.93
N VAL A 49 8.04 1.43 11.69
CA VAL A 49 8.93 2.53 11.27
C VAL A 49 8.32 3.46 10.22
N THR A 50 7.09 3.18 9.79
CA THR A 50 6.34 3.98 8.81
C THR A 50 5.02 4.46 9.42
N PRO A 51 4.36 5.49 8.88
CA PRO A 51 3.02 5.89 9.35
C PRO A 51 1.89 4.96 8.87
N GLY A 52 2.18 3.68 8.58
CA GLY A 52 1.17 2.69 8.23
C GLY A 52 0.62 1.94 9.45
N TRP A 53 -0.47 1.20 9.27
CA TRP A 53 -1.07 0.42 10.36
C TRP A 53 -1.87 -0.79 9.85
N MET A 54 -1.99 -1.79 10.73
CA MET A 54 -2.84 -2.96 10.54
C MET A 54 -4.29 -2.64 10.88
N HIS A 55 -5.24 -3.33 10.26
CA HIS A 55 -6.64 -3.27 10.66
C HIS A 55 -6.82 -3.97 12.01
N PRO A 56 -7.45 -3.33 13.02
CA PRO A 56 -7.60 -3.90 14.35
C PRO A 56 -8.26 -5.28 14.35
N GLY A 57 -7.72 -6.20 15.15
CA GLY A 57 -8.25 -7.57 15.31
C GLY A 57 -8.09 -8.46 14.08
N THR A 58 -7.25 -8.07 13.12
CA THR A 58 -6.97 -8.82 11.90
C THR A 58 -5.49 -8.71 11.53
N ASP A 59 -5.07 -9.48 10.54
CA ASP A 59 -3.73 -9.41 9.94
C ASP A 59 -3.74 -8.74 8.54
N TYR A 60 -4.75 -7.91 8.27
CA TYR A 60 -4.78 -7.08 7.07
C TYR A 60 -4.07 -5.75 7.29
N ILE A 61 -3.30 -5.33 6.29
CA ILE A 61 -2.80 -3.96 6.21
C ILE A 61 -3.99 -3.04 5.93
N ALA A 62 -4.25 -2.10 6.84
CA ALA A 62 -5.25 -1.06 6.62
C ALA A 62 -4.65 0.12 5.87
N SER A 63 -3.40 0.47 6.17
CA SER A 63 -2.76 1.67 5.64
C SER A 63 -1.27 1.43 5.39
N PHE A 64 -0.81 1.78 4.20
CA PHE A 64 0.58 1.60 3.75
C PHE A 64 1.02 2.80 2.90
N PRO A 65 1.73 3.77 3.49
CA PRO A 65 1.98 5.08 2.87
C PRO A 65 2.62 4.95 1.49
N PRO A 66 2.12 5.68 0.46
CA PRO A 66 1.12 6.76 0.54
C PRO A 66 -0.35 6.29 0.46
N PHE A 67 -0.60 4.99 0.36
CA PHE A 67 -1.92 4.42 0.12
C PHE A 67 -2.65 4.01 1.40
N ASN A 68 -3.97 3.92 1.29
CA ASN A 68 -4.85 3.33 2.28
C ASN A 68 -5.70 2.24 1.60
N ASN A 69 -5.83 1.09 2.26
CA ASN A 69 -6.60 -0.05 1.76
C ASN A 69 -8.12 0.13 2.00
N GLN A 70 -8.49 1.08 2.87
CA GLN A 70 -9.87 1.48 3.12
C GLN A 70 -10.21 2.77 2.34
N PRO A 71 -11.50 2.99 2.01
CA PRO A 71 -11.92 4.22 1.38
C PRO A 71 -11.60 5.46 2.23
N THR A 72 -10.91 6.42 1.62
CA THR A 72 -10.70 7.77 2.19
C THR A 72 -11.37 8.84 1.32
N ALA A 73 -11.33 10.09 1.77
CA ALA A 73 -11.75 11.22 0.95
C ALA A 73 -10.84 11.43 -0.27
N TYR A 74 -9.65 10.85 -0.31
CA TYR A 74 -8.65 11.06 -1.37
C TYR A 74 -8.64 9.90 -2.35
N ARG A 75 -9.60 9.90 -3.29
CA ARG A 75 -9.73 8.85 -4.30
C ARG A 75 -8.75 9.08 -5.42
N ILE A 76 -7.99 8.05 -5.76
CA ILE A 76 -6.97 8.07 -6.80
C ILE A 76 -7.45 7.23 -7.99
N THR A 77 -7.49 7.86 -9.15
CA THR A 77 -7.88 7.25 -10.43
C THR A 77 -6.71 7.31 -11.39
N VAL A 78 -6.36 6.16 -11.97
CA VAL A 78 -5.27 6.05 -12.95
C VAL A 78 -5.80 5.27 -14.15
N ARG A 79 -5.51 5.73 -15.37
CA ARG A 79 -6.03 5.12 -16.61
C ARG A 79 -7.55 4.96 -16.63
N GLY A 80 -8.27 5.88 -16.00
CA GLY A 80 -9.74 5.87 -15.92
C GLY A 80 -10.33 4.94 -14.86
N GLU A 81 -9.51 4.22 -14.09
CA GLU A 81 -9.96 3.30 -13.05
C GLU A 81 -9.67 3.83 -11.64
N GLN A 82 -10.71 3.99 -10.84
CA GLN A 82 -10.57 4.39 -9.43
C GLN A 82 -10.42 3.14 -8.57
N ARG A 83 -9.17 2.78 -8.25
CA ARG A 83 -8.86 1.61 -7.39
C ARG A 83 -8.20 1.99 -6.08
N TRP A 84 -7.45 3.09 -6.05
CA TRP A 84 -6.60 3.44 -4.92
C TRP A 84 -7.19 4.58 -4.09
N PHE A 85 -6.80 4.61 -2.83
CA PHE A 85 -7.06 5.71 -1.90
C PHE A 85 -5.74 6.17 -1.29
N ALA A 86 -5.52 7.47 -1.17
CA ALA A 86 -4.39 8.01 -0.40
C ALA A 86 -4.80 8.20 1.06
N GLN A 87 -3.88 8.14 2.01
CA GLN A 87 -4.27 8.31 3.43
C GLN A 87 -4.62 9.76 3.75
N CYS A 88 -3.89 10.73 3.21
CA CYS A 88 -4.16 12.15 3.37
C CYS A 88 -3.92 12.97 2.10
N GLY A 89 -4.21 14.28 2.16
CA GLY A 89 -4.03 15.19 1.02
C GLY A 89 -2.58 15.36 0.58
N PHE A 90 -1.61 15.26 1.50
CA PHE A 90 -0.18 15.29 1.15
C PHE A 90 0.22 14.03 0.37
N GLU A 91 -0.16 12.86 0.87
CA GLU A 91 0.14 11.58 0.24
C GLU A 91 -0.60 11.36 -1.08
N ALA A 92 -1.76 12.00 -1.27
CA ALA A 92 -2.45 12.00 -2.54
C ALA A 92 -1.56 12.52 -3.67
N LEU A 93 -0.77 13.57 -3.42
CA LEU A 93 0.21 14.08 -4.38
C LEU A 93 1.39 13.10 -4.55
N ALA A 94 1.86 12.48 -3.46
CA ALA A 94 2.94 11.49 -3.52
C ALA A 94 2.57 10.24 -4.32
N CYS A 95 1.29 9.86 -4.37
CA CYS A 95 0.80 8.75 -5.20
C CYS A 95 1.16 8.91 -6.69
N SER A 96 1.32 10.15 -7.18
CA SER A 96 1.71 10.40 -8.58
C SER A 96 3.05 9.76 -8.97
N TRP A 97 4.01 9.65 -8.02
CA TRP A 97 5.30 9.01 -8.28
C TRP A 97 5.20 7.50 -8.46
N MET A 98 4.10 6.88 -8.01
CA MET A 98 3.87 5.46 -8.16
C MET A 98 3.36 5.06 -9.55
N PHE A 99 2.96 6.04 -10.38
CA PHE A 99 2.42 5.83 -11.73
C PHE A 99 3.18 6.67 -12.77
N PRO A 100 4.48 6.38 -13.01
CA PRO A 100 5.30 7.20 -13.90
C PRO A 100 4.74 7.23 -15.33
N GLY A 101 4.58 8.45 -15.86
CA GLY A 101 4.06 8.69 -17.21
C GLY A 101 2.53 8.66 -17.32
N GLU A 102 1.82 8.35 -16.24
CA GLU A 102 0.36 8.33 -16.21
C GLU A 102 -0.22 9.64 -15.68
N ILE A 103 -1.44 9.94 -16.12
CA ILE A 103 -2.26 10.98 -15.49
C ILE A 103 -2.93 10.36 -14.25
N VAL A 104 -2.65 10.93 -13.09
CA VAL A 104 -3.28 10.57 -11.82
C VAL A 104 -4.34 11.60 -11.47
N ASP A 105 -5.61 11.21 -11.55
CA ASP A 105 -6.76 12.03 -11.19
C ASP A 105 -7.08 11.82 -9.71
N ILE A 106 -6.99 12.90 -8.93
CA ILE A 106 -7.21 12.92 -7.48
C ILE A 106 -8.53 13.65 -7.24
N LYS A 107 -9.55 12.92 -6.80
CA LYS A 107 -10.86 13.49 -6.47
C LYS A 107 -11.05 13.51 -4.95
N PRO A 108 -10.90 14.67 -4.30
CA PRO A 108 -11.34 14.82 -2.94
C PRO A 108 -12.87 14.64 -2.90
N HIS A 109 -13.37 13.80 -2.00
CA HIS A 109 -14.80 13.77 -1.71
C HIS A 109 -15.16 15.02 -0.92
N VAL A 110 -15.55 16.07 -1.63
CA VAL A 110 -16.15 17.28 -1.04
C VAL A 110 -17.67 17.07 -1.08
N TYR A 111 -18.32 17.21 0.07
CA TYR A 111 -19.79 17.14 0.19
C TYR A 111 -20.47 18.20 -0.67
#